data_AF-A0A3P8BWG2-F1
#
_entry.id   AF-A0A3P8BWG2-F1
#
_cell.length_a   1.000
_cell.length_b   1.000
_cell.length_c   1.000
_cell.angle_alpha   90.00
_cell.angle_beta   90.00
_cell.angle_gamma   90.00
#
_symmetry.space_group_name_H-M   'P 1'
#
loop_
_entity.id
_entity.type
_entity.pdbx_description
1 polymer ?
#
loop_
_entity_poly.entity_id
_entity_poly.type
_entity_poly.pdbx_seq_one_letter_code
_entity_poly.pdbx_strand_id
1 'polypeptide(L)'
;MFQNAFFLDATWCLPLIKVYEFVPCAKLGINVRSKDGFLVVTYVEPDSVADEDAKIEVGDVIQSIYDISLRNGTKRQLVNMVAACKDMPVVLTVIKCIGRDNKIYPPLHRTLDDLGFSSHHLMVKHRQRIEELTFSFTEPPRNSSTSAYGAVQDNDSLRALYLGCLELTGSGSVNKLGNCILEVLDQNRDKTAVTLHIGSLGLMVIYEETEQILFCRGYPEISACGRRLDRPKIFAVIVGEKACFNSKNFVCYVFEAESELLVKSVIEVVAKGFHRTHWAV
;
A
#
# COMPACT_ATOMS: atom_id res chain seq x y z
N MET A 1 19.72 -2.54 -7.93
CA MET A 1 20.82 -1.80 -7.31
C MET A 1 20.44 -1.61 -5.86
N PHE A 2 21.17 -2.21 -4.91
CA PHE A 2 20.87 -2.08 -3.49
C PHE A 2 21.11 -0.62 -3.09
N GLN A 3 20.03 0.13 -2.83
CA GLN A 3 20.15 1.47 -2.26
C GLN A 3 20.52 1.29 -0.79
N ASN A 4 21.69 1.80 -0.40
CA ASN A 4 22.10 1.83 1.00
C ASN A 4 21.11 2.72 1.77
N ALA A 5 20.16 2.09 2.47
CA ALA A 5 19.31 2.79 3.43
C ALA A 5 20.14 3.18 4.65
N PHE A 6 19.84 4.33 5.25
CA PHE A 6 20.57 4.86 6.41
C PHE A 6 20.55 3.99 7.67
N PHE A 7 19.84 2.86 7.65
CA PHE A 7 19.61 1.97 8.79
C PHE A 7 20.30 0.60 8.62
N LEU A 8 20.93 0.34 7.48
CA LEU A 8 21.66 -0.91 7.23
C LEU A 8 22.87 -1.07 8.17
N ASP A 9 23.41 0.05 8.66
CA ASP A 9 24.54 0.14 9.59
C ASP A 9 24.16 -0.18 11.05
N ALA A 10 22.88 -0.19 11.42
CA ALA A 10 22.46 -0.29 12.82
C ALA A 10 21.69 -1.59 13.17
N THR A 11 20.78 -2.05 12.32
CA THR A 11 19.78 -3.06 12.73
C THR A 11 19.63 -4.25 11.78
N TRP A 12 20.25 -4.23 10.59
CA TRP A 12 20.04 -5.22 9.51
C TRP A 12 18.58 -5.42 9.06
N CYS A 13 17.60 -4.75 9.68
CA CYS A 13 16.21 -4.68 9.24
C CYS A 13 16.09 -3.82 7.99
N LEU A 14 15.50 -4.34 6.92
CA LEU A 14 15.27 -3.56 5.69
C LEU A 14 14.01 -2.68 5.85
N PRO A 15 14.11 -1.36 5.61
CA PRO A 15 12.93 -0.51 5.59
C PRO A 15 12.09 -0.74 4.33
N LEU A 16 10.81 -0.39 4.39
CA LEU A 16 10.01 -0.19 3.20
C LEU A 16 10.42 1.15 2.55
N ILE A 17 11.19 1.07 1.46
CA ILE A 17 11.65 2.25 0.72
C ILE A 17 10.77 2.47 -0.50
N LYS A 18 10.30 3.68 -0.68
CA LYS A 18 9.49 4.09 -1.82
C LYS A 18 10.16 5.27 -2.52
N VAL A 19 10.14 5.24 -3.84
CA VAL A 19 10.57 6.37 -4.67
C VAL A 19 9.30 6.94 -5.26
N TYR A 20 9.05 8.21 -4.97
CA TYR A 20 7.88 8.94 -5.42
C TYR A 20 8.30 10.07 -6.34
N GLU A 21 7.54 10.24 -7.41
CA GLU A 21 7.61 11.38 -8.29
C GLU A 21 6.35 12.21 -8.09
N PHE A 22 6.54 13.49 -7.83
CA PHE A 22 5.48 14.47 -7.65
C PHE A 22 5.52 15.48 -8.78
N VAL A 23 4.37 16.12 -9.03
CA VAL A 23 4.27 17.19 -10.02
C VAL A 23 5.25 18.33 -9.71
N PRO A 24 5.67 19.11 -10.73
CA PRO A 24 6.46 20.32 -10.51
C PRO A 24 5.77 21.26 -9.52
N CYS A 25 6.46 21.58 -8.43
CA CYS A 25 5.91 22.43 -7.38
C CYS A 25 7.01 23.19 -6.62
N ALA A 26 6.69 24.40 -6.16
CA ALA A 26 7.58 25.15 -5.27
C ALA A 26 7.48 24.70 -3.79
N LYS A 27 6.40 23.99 -3.43
CA LYS A 27 6.12 23.49 -2.09
C LYS A 27 5.39 22.15 -2.18
N LEU A 28 5.89 21.15 -1.46
CA LEU A 28 5.24 19.84 -1.30
C LEU A 28 4.07 19.85 -0.29
N GLY A 29 4.10 20.77 0.68
CA GLY A 29 3.15 20.77 1.81
C GLY A 29 3.50 19.76 2.90
N ILE A 30 4.80 19.56 3.19
CA ILE A 30 5.26 18.75 4.32
C ILE A 30 6.05 19.59 5.32
N ASN A 31 5.93 19.24 6.60
CA ASN A 31 6.80 19.75 7.65
C ASN A 31 7.68 18.62 8.18
N VAL A 32 9.00 18.84 8.19
CA VAL A 32 9.97 17.85 8.68
C VAL A 32 10.74 18.38 9.89
N ARG A 33 11.13 17.47 10.78
CA ARG A 33 12.09 17.73 11.88
C ARG A 33 13.30 16.84 11.72
N SER A 34 14.48 17.38 12.04
CA SER A 34 15.73 16.63 12.03
C SER A 34 15.94 15.98 13.39
N LYS A 35 16.15 14.66 13.42
CA LYS A 35 16.43 13.88 14.63
C LYS A 35 17.30 12.68 14.27
N ASP A 36 18.37 12.45 15.04
CA ASP A 36 19.34 11.36 14.82
C ASP A 36 19.92 11.31 13.39
N GLY A 37 19.99 12.47 12.72
CA GLY A 37 20.43 12.58 11.33
C GLY A 37 19.34 12.28 10.29
N PHE A 38 18.10 12.05 10.70
CA PHE A 38 16.95 11.78 9.83
C PHE A 38 16.02 12.99 9.73
N LEU A 39 15.51 13.26 8.53
CA LEU A 39 14.42 14.21 8.32
C LEU A 39 13.09 13.48 8.39
N VAL A 40 12.46 13.52 9.57
CA VAL A 40 11.18 12.87 9.86
C VAL A 40 10.03 13.81 9.52
N VAL A 41 9.05 13.32 8.76
CA VAL A 41 7.80 14.03 8.45
C VAL A 41 6.96 14.12 9.72
N THR A 42 6.61 15.33 10.09
CA THR A 42 5.84 15.64 11.31
C THR A 42 4.44 16.15 11.03
N TYR A 43 4.21 16.63 9.82
CA TYR A 43 2.93 17.11 9.36
C TYR A 43 2.90 17.04 7.84
N VAL A 44 1.73 16.70 7.30
CA VAL A 44 1.41 16.82 5.88
C VAL A 44 0.19 17.73 5.80
N GLU A 45 0.28 18.77 4.98
CA GLU A 45 -0.76 19.75 4.75
C GLU A 45 -1.89 19.11 3.94
N PRO A 46 -3.15 19.16 4.41
CA PRO A 46 -4.28 18.66 3.65
C PRO A 46 -4.37 19.31 2.27
N ASP A 47 -4.77 18.53 1.26
CA ASP A 47 -4.92 18.96 -0.14
C ASP A 47 -3.62 19.47 -0.80
N SER A 48 -2.45 19.13 -0.22
CA SER A 48 -1.15 19.46 -0.80
C SER A 48 -0.64 18.37 -1.74
N VAL A 49 0.38 18.70 -2.54
CA VAL A 49 1.03 17.75 -3.47
C VAL A 49 1.53 16.48 -2.75
N ALA A 50 1.95 16.58 -1.50
CA ALA A 50 2.40 15.45 -0.70
C ALA A 50 1.26 14.66 -0.04
N ASP A 51 0.07 15.26 0.09
CA ASP A 51 -1.14 14.62 0.58
C ASP A 51 -1.81 13.76 -0.49
N GLU A 52 -1.67 14.17 -1.76
CA GLU A 52 -2.18 13.42 -2.92
C GLU A 52 -1.70 11.96 -2.92
N ASP A 53 -2.65 11.06 -3.16
CA ASP A 53 -2.48 9.59 -3.21
C ASP A 53 -1.92 8.97 -1.91
N ALA A 54 -1.93 9.69 -0.78
CA ALA A 54 -1.36 9.27 0.51
C ALA A 54 0.10 8.77 0.41
N LYS A 55 0.89 9.30 -0.54
CA LYS A 55 2.28 8.86 -0.76
C LYS A 55 3.16 9.15 0.46
N ILE A 56 2.94 10.29 1.12
CA ILE A 56 3.72 10.74 2.29
C ILE A 56 2.88 10.72 3.56
N GLU A 57 3.42 10.14 4.62
CA GLU A 57 2.75 10.04 5.92
C GLU A 57 3.55 10.66 7.07
N VAL A 58 2.86 11.05 8.13
CA VAL A 58 3.50 11.48 9.37
C VAL A 58 4.29 10.30 9.94
N GLY A 59 5.53 10.54 10.33
CA GLY A 59 6.48 9.55 10.80
C GLY A 59 7.47 9.09 9.71
N ASP A 60 7.15 9.24 8.42
CA ASP A 60 8.04 8.84 7.33
C ASP A 60 9.36 9.62 7.34
N VAL A 61 10.43 9.04 6.79
CA VAL A 61 11.73 9.69 6.68
C VAL A 61 12.04 10.02 5.23
N ILE A 62 12.35 11.28 4.96
CA ILE A 62 12.82 11.72 3.64
C ILE A 62 14.32 11.40 3.54
N GLN A 63 14.64 10.36 2.77
CA GLN A 63 16.02 9.87 2.63
C GLN A 63 16.82 10.69 1.62
N SER A 64 16.24 10.98 0.46
CA SER A 64 16.89 11.76 -0.59
C SER A 64 15.89 12.52 -1.45
N ILE A 65 16.39 13.57 -2.10
CA ILE A 65 15.71 14.29 -3.17
C ILE A 65 16.63 14.29 -4.39
N TYR A 66 16.14 13.87 -5.56
CA TYR A 66 16.96 13.67 -6.76
C TYR A 66 18.25 12.86 -6.51
N ASP A 67 18.13 11.77 -5.74
CA ASP A 67 19.25 10.92 -5.29
C ASP A 67 20.31 11.63 -4.41
N ILE A 68 20.14 12.90 -4.08
CA ILE A 68 20.98 13.61 -3.12
C ILE A 68 20.51 13.26 -1.72
N SER A 69 21.39 12.59 -0.98
CA SER A 69 21.14 12.17 0.41
C SER A 69 20.86 13.36 1.32
N LEU A 70 19.84 13.22 2.16
CA LEU A 70 19.46 14.19 3.20
C LEU A 70 19.85 13.74 4.61
N ARG A 71 20.80 12.79 4.75
CA ARG A 71 21.32 12.43 6.08
C ARG A 71 22.00 13.65 6.71
N ASN A 72 21.68 13.91 7.98
CA ASN A 72 22.08 15.12 8.70
C ASN A 72 21.60 16.42 8.01
N GLY A 73 20.61 16.30 7.12
CA GLY A 73 19.98 17.42 6.46
C GLY A 73 19.09 18.21 7.40
N THR A 74 18.74 19.41 6.93
CA THR A 74 17.83 20.34 7.61
C THR A 74 16.58 20.56 6.77
N LYS A 75 15.48 20.95 7.43
CA LYS A 75 14.25 21.38 6.74
C LYS A 75 14.55 22.44 5.67
N ARG A 76 15.43 23.40 5.97
CA ARG A 76 15.80 24.47 5.04
C ARG A 76 16.45 23.93 3.76
N GLN A 77 17.34 22.95 3.88
CA GLN A 77 17.95 22.32 2.70
C GLN A 77 16.89 21.66 1.83
N LEU A 78 16.00 20.85 2.41
CA LEU A 78 14.90 20.22 1.66
C LEU A 78 14.05 21.25 0.93
N VAL A 79 13.61 22.31 1.62
CA VAL A 79 12.79 23.39 1.02
C VAL A 79 13.53 24.09 -0.12
N ASN A 80 14.81 24.41 0.07
CA ASN A 80 15.61 25.08 -0.97
C ASN A 80 15.79 24.20 -2.21
N MET A 81 15.97 22.89 -2.03
CA MET A 81 16.13 21.96 -3.14
C MET A 81 14.84 21.77 -3.94
N VAL A 82 13.69 21.69 -3.25
CA VAL A 82 12.37 21.66 -3.90
C VAL A 82 12.14 22.96 -4.70
N ALA A 83 12.39 24.12 -4.07
CA ALA A 83 12.19 25.41 -4.72
C ALA A 83 13.12 25.64 -5.93
N ALA A 84 14.36 25.13 -5.87
CA ALA A 84 15.32 25.20 -6.97
C ALA A 84 14.89 24.40 -8.20
N CYS A 85 14.05 23.38 -8.01
CA CYS A 85 13.56 22.48 -9.06
C CYS A 85 12.06 22.64 -9.31
N LYS A 86 11.48 23.82 -9.01
CA LYS A 86 10.02 24.06 -9.08
C LYS A 86 9.35 23.75 -10.42
N ASP A 87 10.11 23.79 -11.52
CA ASP A 87 9.63 23.56 -12.89
C ASP A 87 9.88 22.10 -13.37
N MET A 88 10.42 21.26 -12.50
CA MET A 88 10.72 19.84 -12.74
C MET A 88 9.93 18.96 -11.76
N PRO A 89 9.57 17.72 -12.12
CA PRO A 89 8.97 16.78 -11.18
C PRO A 89 9.85 16.60 -9.95
N VAL A 90 9.26 16.55 -8.76
CA VAL A 90 10.00 16.38 -7.50
C VAL A 90 10.15 14.90 -7.21
N VAL A 91 11.38 14.39 -7.22
CA VAL A 91 11.65 12.97 -6.98
C VAL A 91 12.21 12.77 -5.57
N LEU A 92 11.47 12.06 -4.72
CA LEU A 92 11.86 11.76 -3.35
C LEU A 92 12.07 10.25 -3.16
N THR A 93 13.12 9.88 -2.43
CA THR A 93 13.22 8.56 -1.80
C THR A 93 12.78 8.67 -0.36
N VAL A 94 11.80 7.87 0.03
CA VAL A 94 11.13 7.92 1.33
C VAL A 94 11.23 6.55 2.00
N ILE A 95 11.65 6.55 3.25
CA ILE A 95 11.57 5.38 4.13
C ILE A 95 10.25 5.47 4.88
N LYS A 96 9.38 4.50 4.65
CA LYS A 96 8.08 4.43 5.33
C LYS A 96 8.27 4.07 6.79
N CYS A 97 7.61 4.81 7.68
CA CYS A 97 7.65 4.52 9.11
C CYS A 97 6.86 3.26 9.47
N ILE A 98 5.92 2.88 8.63
CA ILE A 98 5.10 1.67 8.77
C ILE A 98 5.51 0.70 7.67
N GLY A 99 5.94 -0.49 8.10
CA GLY A 99 6.39 -1.56 7.23
C GLY A 99 5.25 -2.26 6.51
N ARG A 100 5.59 -3.23 5.66
CA ARG A 100 4.60 -4.05 4.93
C ARG A 100 3.74 -4.92 5.86
N ASP A 101 4.21 -5.15 7.07
CA ASP A 101 3.54 -5.91 8.13
C ASP A 101 2.66 -5.03 9.03
N ASN A 102 2.43 -3.76 8.67
CA ASN A 102 1.72 -2.74 9.45
C ASN A 102 2.29 -2.52 10.84
N LYS A 103 3.60 -2.76 11.01
CA LYS A 103 4.30 -2.42 12.23
C LYS A 103 5.18 -1.23 11.98
N ILE A 104 5.41 -0.47 13.04
CA ILE A 104 6.40 0.61 12.99
C ILE A 104 7.75 -0.03 12.72
N TYR A 105 8.47 0.51 11.74
CA TYR A 105 9.78 0.06 11.37
C TYR A 105 10.69 0.18 12.61
N PRO A 106 11.15 -0.96 13.19
CA PRO A 106 11.72 -0.96 14.52
C PRO A 106 12.87 0.05 14.75
N PRO A 107 13.76 0.27 13.77
CA PRO A 107 14.85 1.25 13.91
C PRO A 107 14.39 2.70 14.08
N LEU A 108 13.14 3.03 13.74
CA LEU A 108 12.59 4.38 13.92
C LEU A 108 11.94 4.60 15.30
N HIS A 109 11.72 3.57 16.12
CA HIS A 109 11.00 3.73 17.39
C HIS A 109 11.57 4.83 18.27
N ARG A 110 12.89 4.80 18.54
CA ARG A 110 13.55 5.79 19.40
C ARG A 110 13.44 7.21 18.84
N THR A 111 13.70 7.37 17.54
CA THR A 111 13.64 8.66 16.86
C THR A 111 12.22 9.23 16.87
N LEU A 112 11.20 8.38 16.68
CA LEU A 112 9.79 8.78 16.70
C LEU A 112 9.29 9.12 18.11
N ASP A 113 9.64 8.31 19.10
CA ASP A 113 9.28 8.53 20.51
C ASP A 113 9.89 9.85 21.02
N ASP A 114 11.15 10.12 20.71
CA ASP A 114 11.85 11.36 21.07
C ASP A 114 11.25 12.60 20.38
N LEU A 115 10.61 12.43 19.22
CA LEU A 115 9.87 13.48 18.53
C LEU A 115 8.44 13.66 19.07
N GLY A 116 8.02 12.82 20.02
CA GLY A 116 6.72 12.86 20.68
C GLY A 116 5.62 12.11 19.91
N PHE A 117 5.98 11.26 18.94
CA PHE A 117 4.99 10.42 18.27
C PHE A 117 4.68 9.20 19.12
N SER A 118 3.40 8.97 19.44
CA SER A 118 3.00 7.70 20.02
C SER A 118 2.75 6.68 18.91
N SER A 119 3.19 5.43 19.15
CA SER A 119 2.97 4.33 18.20
C SER A 119 1.49 4.20 17.81
N HIS A 120 0.59 4.33 18.80
CA HIS A 120 -0.85 4.31 18.58
C HIS A 120 -1.32 5.46 17.66
N HIS A 121 -0.84 6.69 17.86
CA HIS A 121 -1.24 7.82 17.03
C HIS A 121 -0.83 7.66 15.57
N LEU A 122 0.39 7.16 15.32
CA LEU A 122 0.86 6.89 13.96
C LEU A 122 0.03 5.80 13.27
N MET A 123 -0.33 4.74 14.01
CA MET A 123 -1.21 3.67 13.51
C MET A 123 -2.61 4.18 13.17
N VAL A 124 -3.22 4.99 14.04
CA VAL A 124 -4.54 5.59 13.79
C VAL A 124 -4.49 6.52 12.57
N LYS A 125 -3.46 7.38 12.47
CA LYS A 125 -3.27 8.28 11.31
C LYS A 125 -3.11 7.49 10.01
N HIS A 126 -2.31 6.43 10.01
CA HIS A 126 -2.12 5.57 8.85
C HIS A 126 -3.42 4.88 8.44
N ARG A 127 -4.17 4.36 9.41
CA ARG A 127 -5.47 3.76 9.19
C ARG A 127 -6.45 4.78 8.60
N GLN A 128 -6.58 5.96 9.19
CA GLN A 128 -7.44 7.04 8.70
C GLN A 128 -7.11 7.44 7.27
N ARG A 129 -5.82 7.53 6.92
CA ARG A 129 -5.41 7.88 5.56
C ARG A 129 -5.75 6.80 4.55
N ILE A 130 -5.62 5.54 4.96
CA ILE A 130 -6.06 4.41 4.16
C ILE A 130 -7.59 4.40 4.06
N GLU A 131 -8.32 4.73 5.12
CA GLU A 131 -9.79 4.88 5.11
C GLU A 131 -10.24 6.03 4.20
N GLU A 132 -9.56 7.19 4.21
CA GLU A 132 -9.82 8.31 3.31
C GLU A 132 -9.57 7.93 1.86
N LEU A 133 -8.47 7.22 1.60
CA LEU A 133 -8.26 6.56 0.32
C LEU A 133 -9.41 5.60 0.03
N THR A 134 -9.89 4.81 0.98
CA THR A 134 -11.01 3.88 0.74
C THR A 134 -12.31 4.59 0.41
N PHE A 135 -12.55 5.77 0.96
CA PHE A 135 -13.68 6.61 0.62
C PHE A 135 -13.51 7.30 -0.73
N SER A 136 -12.28 7.57 -1.19
CA SER A 136 -12.05 7.98 -2.58
C SER A 136 -12.15 6.79 -3.56
N PHE A 137 -11.81 5.58 -3.11
CA PHE A 137 -12.07 4.32 -3.80
C PHE A 137 -13.58 4.01 -3.85
N THR A 138 -14.37 4.53 -2.91
CA THR A 138 -15.82 4.28 -2.79
C THR A 138 -16.64 5.58 -2.81
N GLU A 139 -17.16 5.98 -3.98
CA GLU A 139 -18.20 7.03 -4.02
C GLU A 139 -19.30 6.73 -2.98
N PRO A 140 -19.81 7.75 -2.25
CA PRO A 140 -20.86 7.55 -1.26
C PRO A 140 -22.04 6.81 -1.90
N PRO A 141 -22.66 5.85 -1.17
CA PRO A 141 -23.66 4.97 -1.75
C PRO A 141 -24.83 5.81 -2.26
N ARG A 142 -24.91 6.01 -3.58
CA ARG A 142 -26.14 6.45 -4.23
C ARG A 142 -27.09 5.27 -4.19
N ASN A 143 -27.86 5.18 -3.10
CA ASN A 143 -28.95 4.24 -2.90
C ASN A 143 -28.59 2.82 -3.33
N SER A 144 -27.78 2.10 -2.56
CA SER A 144 -27.59 0.67 -2.76
C SER A 144 -28.90 -0.05 -2.45
N SER A 145 -29.75 -0.18 -3.46
CA SER A 145 -30.73 -1.25 -3.50
C SER A 145 -29.94 -2.55 -3.48
N THR A 146 -29.96 -3.25 -2.35
CA THR A 146 -29.44 -4.61 -2.20
C THR A 146 -29.93 -5.43 -3.39
N SER A 147 -29.03 -5.76 -4.32
CA SER A 147 -29.45 -6.53 -5.49
C SER A 147 -29.82 -7.94 -5.00
N ALA A 148 -31.01 -8.41 -5.39
CA ALA A 148 -31.61 -9.65 -4.91
C ALA A 148 -30.88 -10.95 -5.35
N TYR A 149 -29.60 -10.87 -5.76
CA TYR A 149 -28.89 -11.97 -6.42
C TYR A 149 -27.47 -12.24 -5.91
N GLY A 150 -27.02 -11.63 -4.80
CA GLY A 150 -25.72 -11.99 -4.19
C GLY A 150 -24.50 -11.71 -5.07
N ALA A 151 -24.63 -10.83 -6.06
CA ALA A 151 -23.53 -10.39 -6.92
C ALA A 151 -22.81 -9.20 -6.28
N VAL A 152 -21.48 -9.30 -6.17
CA VAL A 152 -20.60 -8.23 -5.69
C VAL A 152 -20.54 -7.11 -6.73
N GLN A 153 -20.71 -5.87 -6.30
CA GLN A 153 -20.58 -4.65 -7.10
C GLN A 153 -19.32 -3.85 -6.72
N ASP A 154 -19.03 -2.79 -7.47
CA ASP A 154 -18.04 -1.80 -7.03
C ASP A 154 -18.52 -1.13 -5.74
N ASN A 155 -17.58 -0.87 -4.84
CA ASN A 155 -17.78 -0.29 -3.50
C ASN A 155 -18.44 -1.23 -2.49
N ASP A 156 -18.52 -2.53 -2.80
CA ASP A 156 -18.95 -3.52 -1.82
C ASP A 156 -17.82 -3.93 -0.87
N SER A 157 -18.24 -4.36 0.32
CA SER A 157 -17.39 -5.05 1.28
C SER A 157 -17.80 -6.52 1.37
N LEU A 158 -16.82 -7.42 1.35
CA LEU A 158 -17.01 -8.86 1.36
C LEU A 158 -16.20 -9.50 2.48
N ARG A 159 -16.84 -10.36 3.27
CA ARG A 159 -16.15 -11.21 4.23
C ARG A 159 -15.50 -12.42 3.53
N ALA A 160 -14.24 -12.70 3.86
CA ALA A 160 -13.53 -13.89 3.41
C ALA A 160 -12.59 -14.42 4.50
N LEU A 161 -11.99 -15.57 4.26
CA LEU A 161 -10.93 -16.14 5.08
C LEU A 161 -9.59 -15.99 4.35
N TYR A 162 -8.63 -15.33 4.99
CA TYR A 162 -7.26 -15.29 4.53
C TYR A 162 -6.55 -16.61 4.83
N LEU A 163 -5.99 -17.23 3.80
CA LEU A 163 -5.31 -18.54 3.89
C LEU A 163 -3.78 -18.41 3.96
N GLY A 164 -3.23 -17.27 3.56
CA GLY A 164 -1.78 -17.03 3.51
C GLY A 164 -1.34 -16.30 2.24
N CYS A 165 -0.03 -16.10 2.11
CA CYS A 165 0.57 -15.49 0.94
C CYS A 165 1.88 -16.15 0.52
N LEU A 166 2.27 -15.91 -0.74
CA LEU A 166 3.53 -16.33 -1.32
C LEU A 166 4.23 -15.13 -1.98
N GLU A 167 5.49 -14.90 -1.63
CA GLU A 167 6.32 -13.89 -2.30
C GLU A 167 6.81 -14.41 -3.65
N LEU A 168 6.73 -13.56 -4.68
CA LEU A 168 7.04 -13.87 -6.06
C LEU A 168 8.09 -12.90 -6.59
N THR A 169 9.18 -13.44 -7.11
CA THR A 169 10.21 -12.63 -7.79
C THR A 169 10.02 -12.65 -9.31
N GLY A 170 10.30 -11.51 -9.94
CA GLY A 170 10.48 -11.36 -11.38
C GLY A 170 9.20 -11.24 -12.23
N SER A 171 8.08 -11.82 -11.82
CA SER A 171 6.82 -11.73 -12.59
C SER A 171 5.59 -11.97 -11.71
N GLY A 172 4.55 -11.16 -11.88
CA GLY A 172 3.22 -11.31 -11.30
C GLY A 172 2.17 -11.91 -12.25
N SER A 173 2.60 -12.76 -13.20
CA SER A 173 1.73 -13.33 -14.23
C SER A 173 0.60 -14.22 -13.66
N VAL A 174 -0.56 -14.17 -14.32
CA VAL A 174 -1.74 -15.02 -14.05
C VAL A 174 -1.40 -16.53 -14.01
N ASN A 175 -0.40 -16.97 -14.78
CA ASN A 175 0.03 -18.37 -14.83
C ASN A 175 0.59 -18.87 -13.49
N LYS A 176 1.01 -17.97 -12.60
CA LYS A 176 1.54 -18.32 -11.28
C LYS A 176 0.43 -18.58 -10.25
N LEU A 177 -0.79 -18.06 -10.45
CA LEU A 177 -1.89 -18.15 -9.47
C LEU A 177 -2.17 -19.59 -9.05
N GLY A 178 -2.24 -20.51 -10.03
CA GLY A 178 -2.57 -21.91 -9.76
C GLY A 178 -1.58 -22.57 -8.81
N ASN A 179 -0.28 -22.32 -8.97
CA ASN A 179 0.77 -22.86 -8.11
C ASN A 179 0.80 -22.16 -6.75
N CYS A 180 0.63 -20.83 -6.73
CA CYS A 180 0.59 -20.07 -5.47
C CYS A 180 -0.52 -20.56 -4.54
N ILE A 181 -1.71 -20.80 -5.10
CA ILE A 181 -2.86 -21.34 -4.33
C ILE A 181 -2.51 -22.70 -3.73
N LEU A 182 -1.89 -23.59 -4.51
CA LEU A 182 -1.50 -24.92 -4.01
C LEU A 182 -0.44 -24.82 -2.91
N GLU A 183 0.59 -24.01 -3.10
CA GLU A 183 1.67 -23.84 -2.12
C GLU A 183 1.17 -23.23 -0.80
N VAL A 184 0.28 -22.24 -0.85
CA VAL A 184 -0.30 -21.66 0.37
C VAL A 184 -1.19 -22.68 1.09
N LEU A 185 -1.93 -23.51 0.35
CA LEU A 185 -2.74 -24.57 0.94
C LEU A 185 -1.90 -25.67 1.58
N ASP A 186 -0.75 -26.01 0.98
CA ASP A 186 0.17 -27.01 1.50
C ASP A 186 0.82 -26.58 2.83
N GLN A 187 1.00 -25.28 3.03
CA GLN A 187 1.49 -24.73 4.31
C GLN A 187 0.50 -24.93 5.47
N ASN A 188 -0.77 -25.25 5.19
CA ASN A 188 -1.81 -25.59 6.16
C ASN A 188 -1.86 -24.66 7.39
N ARG A 189 -1.80 -23.35 7.14
CA ARG A 189 -1.88 -22.33 8.20
C ARG A 189 -3.32 -22.14 8.69
N ASP A 190 -3.44 -21.61 9.91
CA ASP A 190 -4.73 -21.18 10.44
C ASP A 190 -5.33 -20.08 9.56
N LYS A 191 -6.65 -20.19 9.36
CA LYS A 191 -7.41 -19.23 8.55
C LYS A 191 -7.79 -18.03 9.40
N THR A 192 -7.61 -16.82 8.85
CA THR A 192 -7.95 -15.58 9.56
C THR A 192 -9.12 -14.87 8.88
N ALA A 193 -10.10 -14.41 9.64
CA ALA A 193 -11.21 -13.64 9.07
C ALA A 193 -10.74 -12.26 8.58
N VAL A 194 -11.11 -11.92 7.35
CA VAL A 194 -10.79 -10.63 6.71
C VAL A 194 -12.01 -10.05 6.01
N THR A 195 -12.06 -8.72 5.92
CA THR A 195 -12.99 -7.99 5.07
C THR A 195 -12.24 -7.42 3.86
N LEU A 196 -12.73 -7.72 2.67
CA LEU A 196 -12.26 -7.17 1.40
C LEU A 196 -13.16 -6.01 1.00
N HIS A 197 -12.58 -4.82 0.86
CA HIS A 197 -13.24 -3.66 0.31
C HIS A 197 -12.82 -3.54 -1.16
N ILE A 198 -13.80 -3.67 -2.04
CA ILE A 198 -13.58 -3.65 -3.50
C ILE A 198 -14.01 -2.29 -3.99
N GLY A 199 -13.05 -1.42 -4.27
CA GLY A 199 -13.30 -0.06 -4.71
C GLY A 199 -13.18 0.13 -6.23
N SER A 200 -13.62 1.28 -6.68
CA SER A 200 -13.55 1.71 -8.09
C SER A 200 -12.13 1.91 -8.62
N LEU A 201 -11.15 2.22 -7.74
CA LEU A 201 -9.75 2.44 -8.11
C LEU A 201 -8.80 1.31 -7.62
N GLY A 202 -9.26 0.34 -6.81
CA GLY A 202 -8.39 -0.66 -6.20
C GLY A 202 -9.05 -1.60 -5.18
N LEU A 203 -8.21 -2.35 -4.44
CA LEU A 203 -8.60 -3.31 -3.42
C LEU A 203 -7.92 -3.01 -2.08
N MET A 204 -8.69 -3.14 -1.00
CA MET A 204 -8.17 -3.17 0.36
C MET A 204 -8.66 -4.42 1.08
N VAL A 205 -7.80 -4.99 1.92
CA VAL A 205 -8.14 -6.14 2.77
C VAL A 205 -7.74 -5.83 4.20
N ILE A 206 -8.66 -6.04 5.15
CA ILE A 206 -8.48 -5.76 6.58
C ILE A 206 -8.74 -7.04 7.38
N TYR A 207 -7.90 -7.34 8.38
CA TYR A 207 -8.15 -8.34 9.40
C TYR A 207 -9.30 -7.91 10.32
N GLU A 208 -10.32 -8.73 10.49
CA GLU A 208 -11.49 -8.33 11.29
C GLU A 208 -11.18 -8.20 12.78
N GLU A 209 -10.31 -9.06 13.32
CA GLU A 209 -10.02 -9.08 14.76
C GLU A 209 -9.17 -7.88 15.20
N THR A 210 -8.17 -7.52 14.39
CA THR A 210 -7.18 -6.49 14.75
C THR A 210 -7.44 -5.16 14.06
N GLU A 211 -8.34 -5.13 13.09
CA GLU A 211 -8.56 -4.01 12.16
C GLU A 211 -7.24 -3.54 11.50
N GLN A 212 -6.28 -4.46 11.35
CA GLN A 212 -5.03 -4.20 10.64
C GLN A 212 -5.20 -4.49 9.15
N ILE A 213 -4.65 -3.63 8.31
CA ILE A 213 -4.81 -3.70 6.86
C ILE A 213 -3.83 -4.71 6.27
N LEU A 214 -4.29 -5.87 5.83
CA LEU A 214 -3.43 -6.84 5.14
C LEU A 214 -2.74 -6.22 3.90
N PHE A 215 -3.49 -5.49 3.07
CA PHE A 215 -2.94 -4.58 2.06
C PHE A 215 -4.01 -3.59 1.56
N CYS A 216 -3.57 -2.46 0.97
CA CYS A 216 -4.40 -1.52 0.24
C CYS A 216 -3.67 -1.08 -1.05
N ARG A 217 -4.25 -1.38 -2.22
CA ARG A 217 -3.54 -1.32 -3.51
C ARG A 217 -4.45 -0.88 -4.64
N GLY A 218 -3.94 0.01 -5.49
CA GLY A 218 -4.64 0.43 -6.70
C GLY A 218 -4.62 -0.65 -7.79
N TYR A 219 -5.57 -0.62 -8.72
CA TYR A 219 -5.58 -1.57 -9.85
C TYR A 219 -4.28 -1.60 -10.68
N PRO A 220 -3.55 -0.48 -10.91
CA PRO A 220 -2.24 -0.53 -11.57
C PRO A 220 -1.18 -1.36 -10.82
N GLU A 221 -1.35 -1.57 -9.52
CA GLU A 221 -0.46 -2.36 -8.66
C GLU A 221 -0.89 -3.82 -8.53
N ILE A 222 -2.09 -4.17 -8.99
CA ILE A 222 -2.60 -5.55 -8.97
C ILE A 222 -2.33 -6.17 -10.35
N SER A 223 -1.57 -7.26 -10.39
CA SER A 223 -1.10 -7.86 -11.65
C SER A 223 -1.96 -9.01 -12.14
N ALA A 224 -2.64 -9.71 -11.24
CA ALA A 224 -3.52 -10.81 -11.58
C ALA A 224 -4.53 -11.06 -10.46
N CYS A 225 -5.72 -11.53 -10.82
CA CYS A 225 -6.72 -12.07 -9.91
C CYS A 225 -7.34 -13.29 -10.56
N GLY A 226 -7.59 -14.34 -9.79
CA GLY A 226 -8.21 -15.54 -10.35
C GLY A 226 -8.39 -16.65 -9.34
N ARG A 227 -8.93 -17.76 -9.82
CA ARG A 227 -9.22 -18.97 -9.04
C ARG A 227 -8.80 -20.22 -9.80
N ARG A 228 -8.74 -21.33 -9.09
CA ARG A 228 -8.69 -22.65 -9.73
C ARG A 228 -10.09 -23.22 -9.94
N LEU A 229 -10.23 -24.12 -10.90
CA LEU A 229 -11.51 -24.79 -11.19
C LEU A 229 -11.81 -25.92 -10.19
N ASP A 230 -10.77 -26.60 -9.71
CA ASP A 230 -10.85 -27.67 -8.70
C ASP A 230 -11.08 -27.15 -7.27
N ARG A 231 -10.84 -25.85 -7.03
CA ARG A 231 -11.05 -25.16 -5.75
C ARG A 231 -11.91 -23.90 -5.95
N PRO A 232 -13.21 -24.05 -6.24
CA PRO A 232 -14.04 -22.94 -6.73
C PRO A 232 -14.33 -21.84 -5.69
N LYS A 233 -14.19 -22.14 -4.40
CA LYS A 233 -14.35 -21.17 -3.30
C LYS A 233 -13.06 -20.39 -2.96
N ILE A 234 -11.94 -20.74 -3.59
CA ILE A 234 -10.63 -20.16 -3.30
C ILE A 234 -10.18 -19.32 -4.48
N PHE A 235 -9.75 -18.11 -4.19
CA PHE A 235 -9.16 -17.21 -5.18
C PHE A 235 -7.88 -16.60 -4.64
N ALA A 236 -7.11 -16.03 -5.55
CA ALA A 236 -5.89 -15.34 -5.22
C ALA A 236 -5.75 -14.04 -6.00
N VAL A 237 -5.07 -13.09 -5.38
CA VAL A 237 -4.75 -11.79 -5.93
C VAL A 237 -3.24 -11.61 -5.86
N ILE A 238 -2.62 -11.33 -7.00
CA ILE A 238 -1.20 -10.99 -7.09
C ILE A 238 -1.07 -9.48 -7.12
N VAL A 239 -0.27 -8.96 -6.21
CA VAL A 239 -0.03 -7.53 -6.02
C VAL A 239 1.46 -7.24 -6.17
N GLY A 240 1.81 -6.24 -6.95
CA GLY A 240 3.16 -5.68 -7.04
C GLY A 240 3.55 -4.83 -5.83
N GLU A 241 4.86 -4.71 -5.62
CA GLU A 241 5.41 -3.73 -4.67
C GLU A 241 5.14 -2.29 -5.09
N LYS A 242 5.04 -2.05 -6.40
CA LYS A 242 4.69 -0.79 -7.06
C LYS A 242 3.71 -1.11 -8.20
N ALA A 243 3.39 -0.10 -9.01
CA ALA A 243 2.68 -0.32 -10.27
C ALA A 243 3.37 -1.41 -11.11
N CYS A 244 2.59 -2.33 -11.68
CA CYS A 244 3.07 -3.60 -12.22
C CYS A 244 4.14 -3.45 -13.30
N PHE A 245 4.08 -2.38 -14.11
CA PHE A 245 5.08 -2.09 -15.14
C PHE A 245 6.48 -1.79 -14.57
N ASN A 246 6.56 -1.33 -13.32
CA ASN A 246 7.80 -1.02 -12.61
C ASN A 246 8.12 -2.00 -11.47
N SER A 247 7.28 -3.02 -11.27
CA SER A 247 7.42 -3.94 -10.15
C SER A 247 8.25 -5.17 -10.51
N LYS A 248 9.21 -5.52 -9.66
CA LYS A 248 10.02 -6.74 -9.76
C LYS A 248 9.67 -7.78 -8.69
N ASN A 249 8.98 -7.34 -7.64
CA ASN A 249 8.57 -8.15 -6.52
C ASN A 249 7.05 -8.12 -6.45
N PHE A 250 6.45 -9.29 -6.28
CA PHE A 250 5.01 -9.44 -6.18
C PHE A 250 4.70 -10.31 -4.97
N VAL A 251 3.48 -10.19 -4.43
CA VAL A 251 2.97 -11.06 -3.38
C VAL A 251 1.63 -11.59 -3.85
N CYS A 252 1.46 -12.91 -3.79
CA CYS A 252 0.21 -13.58 -4.07
C CYS A 252 -0.53 -13.84 -2.76
N TYR A 253 -1.67 -13.20 -2.55
CA TYR A 253 -2.52 -13.41 -1.38
C TYR A 253 -3.66 -14.36 -1.75
N VAL A 254 -3.93 -15.34 -0.89
CA VAL A 254 -4.93 -16.39 -1.14
C VAL A 254 -6.06 -16.29 -0.12
N PHE A 255 -7.29 -16.37 -0.63
CA PHE A 255 -8.52 -16.18 0.13
C PHE A 255 -9.54 -17.27 -0.18
N GLU A 256 -10.37 -17.59 0.82
CA GLU A 256 -11.54 -18.43 0.69
C GLU A 256 -12.81 -17.62 0.96
N ALA A 257 -13.74 -17.61 0.01
CA ALA A 257 -15.06 -16.99 0.18
C ALA A 257 -16.12 -18.04 0.56
N GLU A 258 -17.29 -17.57 1.00
CA GLU A 258 -18.39 -18.44 1.42
C GLU A 258 -18.91 -19.33 0.26
N SER A 259 -18.93 -18.79 -0.97
CA SER A 259 -19.47 -19.47 -2.15
C SER A 259 -18.65 -19.23 -3.42
N GLU A 260 -18.75 -20.14 -4.38
CA GLU A 260 -18.15 -19.99 -5.72
C GLU A 260 -18.69 -18.76 -6.45
N LEU A 261 -19.97 -18.42 -6.24
CA LEU A 261 -20.59 -17.26 -6.87
C LEU A 261 -19.92 -15.97 -6.43
N LEU A 262 -19.66 -15.81 -5.13
CA LEU A 262 -18.92 -14.66 -4.60
C LEU A 262 -17.52 -14.57 -5.20
N VAL A 263 -16.81 -15.69 -5.31
CA VAL A 263 -15.50 -15.71 -5.95
C VAL A 263 -15.57 -15.21 -7.40
N LYS A 264 -16.54 -15.70 -8.18
CA LYS A 264 -16.73 -15.25 -9.56
C LYS A 264 -17.00 -13.75 -9.62
N SER A 265 -17.89 -13.24 -8.77
CA SER A 265 -18.19 -11.81 -8.72
C SER A 265 -16.98 -10.96 -8.34
N VAL A 266 -16.18 -11.37 -7.36
CA VAL A 266 -14.93 -10.67 -6.98
C VAL A 266 -13.97 -10.60 -8.17
N ILE A 267 -13.73 -11.73 -8.85
CA ILE A 267 -12.84 -11.77 -10.01
C ILE A 267 -13.36 -10.88 -11.14
N GLU A 268 -14.67 -10.88 -11.39
CA GLU A 268 -15.31 -10.04 -12.41
C GLU A 268 -15.19 -8.55 -12.10
N VAL A 269 -15.43 -8.12 -10.86
CA VAL A 269 -15.29 -6.72 -10.46
C VAL A 269 -13.83 -6.27 -10.55
N VAL A 270 -12.90 -7.09 -10.06
CA VAL A 270 -11.46 -6.78 -10.17
C VAL A 270 -11.01 -6.72 -11.63
N ALA A 271 -11.50 -7.61 -12.49
CA ALA A 271 -11.22 -7.57 -13.92
C ALA A 271 -11.77 -6.31 -14.60
N LYS A 272 -12.97 -5.85 -14.21
CA LYS A 272 -13.51 -4.56 -14.67
C LYS A 272 -12.64 -3.39 -14.20
N GLY A 273 -12.15 -3.44 -12.96
CA GLY A 273 -11.19 -2.50 -12.41
C GLY A 273 -9.93 -2.36 -13.26
N PHE A 274 -9.32 -3.48 -13.66
CA PHE A 274 -8.17 -3.49 -14.58
C PHE A 274 -8.46 -2.75 -15.88
N HIS A 275 -9.62 -3.00 -16.50
CA HIS A 275 -9.97 -2.34 -17.75
C HIS A 275 -10.09 -0.83 -17.55
N ARG A 276 -10.73 -0.36 -16.48
CA ARG A 276 -10.87 1.08 -16.21
C ARG A 276 -9.55 1.80 -16.08
N THR A 277 -8.56 1.19 -15.43
CA THR A 277 -7.28 1.82 -15.12
C THR A 277 -6.20 1.57 -16.17
N HIS A 278 -6.45 0.76 -17.20
CA HIS A 278 -5.48 0.47 -18.26
C HIS A 278 -5.16 1.72 -19.13
N TRP A 279 -6.03 2.72 -19.15
CA TRP A 279 -5.85 3.97 -19.92
C TRP A 279 -5.55 5.19 -19.06
N ALA A 280 -5.46 5.05 -17.74
CA ALA A 280 -5.28 6.15 -16.79
C ALA A 280 -3.80 6.44 -16.45
N VAL A 281 -2.86 6.02 -17.31
CA VAL A 281 -1.41 6.20 -17.13
C VAL A 281 -0.88 7.18 -18.16
#